data_AF-A0A7C6SB76-F1
#
_entry.id   AF-A0A7C6SB76-F1
#
_cell.length_a   1.000
_cell.length_b   1.000
_cell.length_c   1.000
_cell.angle_alpha   90.00
_cell.angle_beta   90.00
_cell.angle_gamma   90.00
#
_symmetry.space_group_name_H-M   'P 1'
#
loop_
_entity.id
_entity.type
_entity.pdbx_description
1 polymer ?
#
loop_
_entity_poly.entity_id
_entity_poly.type
_entity_poly.pdbx_seq_one_letter_code
_entity_poly.pdbx_strand_id
1 'polypeptide(L)'
;MVLYYTHCYENRQGESRHLLLKAITSYIGNNKKAEQLVTSIRYKDKLGKPEIEGFDEFSISHSERTWAVLIGKRECGLDIQYPKNARFQEVADRFFDEFDKEAVREKGQSEFFRIWTRREALIKAIGASVTMSNTPSVLEEEVIFEGRKYSLRDIDLPAEEQTGEQIDLNVAVCIEGHMEAVEIRELQKQDKKQEKTKKRKTAMEAASAYLANRMRTVLEMQTYLKQKAYSVDEIEETISELKELKYLDDYYYALRYFEYNHSKHRGSLRAVRELEEKGISDEIIGNAREDYFYENKIDEYEEALGLARKEVFYLSEDGSGCIVQREINNRLLAGIGRKLERRGFCAEHIYRILNEIRNLTDENI
;
A
#
# COMPACT_ATOMS: atom_id res chain seq x y z
N MET A 1 -32.48 -12.38 10.67
CA MET A 1 -31.13 -12.11 10.13
C MET A 1 -30.12 -11.95 11.26
N VAL A 2 -28.82 -12.02 10.96
CA VAL A 2 -27.76 -11.79 11.97
C VAL A 2 -26.82 -10.70 11.47
N LEU A 3 -26.60 -9.68 12.29
CA LEU A 3 -25.64 -8.59 12.06
C LEU A 3 -24.43 -8.81 12.95
N TYR A 4 -23.27 -9.01 12.32
CA TYR A 4 -21.99 -9.11 13.00
C TYR A 4 -21.24 -7.80 12.88
N TYR A 5 -20.60 -7.33 13.95
CA TYR A 5 -19.85 -6.07 13.93
C TYR A 5 -18.58 -6.11 14.80
N THR A 6 -17.68 -5.15 14.59
CA THR A 6 -16.55 -4.87 15.49
C THR A 6 -16.18 -3.39 15.42
N HIS A 7 -15.85 -2.77 16.55
CA HIS A 7 -15.29 -1.40 16.63
C HIS A 7 -13.77 -1.35 16.53
N CYS A 8 -13.16 -2.49 16.23
CA CYS A 8 -11.71 -2.66 16.19
C CYS A 8 -11.14 -2.81 14.79
N TYR A 9 -11.84 -2.31 13.77
CA TYR A 9 -11.42 -2.38 12.37
C TYR A 9 -10.27 -1.41 12.10
N GLU A 10 -9.17 -1.90 11.52
CA GLU A 10 -7.97 -1.10 11.22
C GLU A 10 -7.82 -0.79 9.71
N ASN A 11 -8.76 -1.24 8.90
CA ASN A 11 -8.77 -1.10 7.44
C ASN A 11 -7.48 -1.58 6.75
N ARG A 12 -6.87 -2.65 7.27
CA ARG A 12 -5.66 -3.26 6.66
C ARG A 12 -6.05 -4.18 5.50
N GLN A 13 -5.15 -4.33 4.54
CA GLN A 13 -5.38 -5.20 3.38
C GLN A 13 -5.72 -6.64 3.82
N GLY A 14 -6.90 -7.12 3.42
CA GLY A 14 -7.39 -8.47 3.75
C GLY A 14 -8.14 -8.59 5.08
N GLU A 15 -8.21 -7.54 5.89
CA GLU A 15 -8.90 -7.56 7.20
C GLU A 15 -10.41 -7.76 7.06
N SER A 16 -11.06 -7.03 6.14
CA SER A 16 -12.50 -7.20 5.87
C SER A 16 -12.86 -8.63 5.44
N ARG A 17 -12.01 -9.27 4.60
CA ARG A 17 -12.18 -10.68 4.24
C ARG A 17 -12.02 -11.63 5.42
N HIS A 18 -11.07 -11.33 6.31
CA HIS A 18 -10.86 -12.09 7.55
C HIS A 18 -12.05 -11.96 8.52
N LEU A 19 -12.61 -10.76 8.67
CA LEU A 19 -13.81 -10.52 9.48
C LEU A 19 -15.04 -11.21 8.87
N LEU A 20 -15.19 -11.18 7.54
CA LEU A 20 -16.22 -11.94 6.85
C LEU A 20 -16.09 -13.45 7.10
N LEU A 21 -14.88 -14.01 7.04
CA LEU A 21 -14.64 -15.43 7.37
C LEU A 21 -15.10 -15.75 8.79
N LYS A 22 -14.81 -14.89 9.78
CA LYS A 22 -15.27 -15.08 11.16
C LYS A 22 -16.79 -15.03 11.26
N ALA A 23 -17.43 -14.03 10.62
CA ALA A 23 -18.87 -13.87 10.63
C ALA A 23 -19.57 -15.10 9.99
N ILE A 24 -19.09 -15.54 8.82
CA ILE A 24 -19.61 -16.74 8.16
C ILE A 24 -19.39 -17.98 9.02
N THR A 25 -18.20 -18.15 9.61
CA THR A 25 -17.90 -19.28 10.51
C THR A 25 -18.85 -19.32 11.70
N SER A 26 -19.12 -18.16 12.31
CA SER A 26 -20.07 -18.03 13.41
C SER A 26 -21.52 -18.27 12.98
N TYR A 27 -21.86 -17.93 11.73
CA TYR A 27 -23.20 -18.09 11.17
C TYR A 27 -23.52 -19.55 10.82
N ILE A 28 -22.58 -20.27 10.20
CA ILE A 28 -22.79 -21.66 9.77
C ILE A 28 -22.27 -22.73 10.74
N GLY A 29 -21.46 -22.34 11.74
CA GLY A 29 -20.87 -23.26 12.72
C GLY A 29 -19.81 -24.22 12.16
N ASN A 30 -19.27 -23.97 10.96
CA ASN A 30 -18.33 -24.85 10.27
C ASN A 30 -17.19 -24.07 9.59
N ASN A 31 -16.00 -24.11 10.20
CA ASN A 31 -14.83 -23.35 9.73
C ASN A 31 -14.36 -23.77 8.32
N LYS A 32 -14.27 -25.08 8.04
CA LYS A 32 -13.77 -25.55 6.72
C LYS A 32 -14.69 -25.11 5.58
N LYS A 33 -16.00 -25.21 5.80
CA LYS A 33 -16.99 -24.74 4.82
C LYS A 33 -16.93 -23.22 4.66
N ALA A 34 -16.74 -22.47 5.76
CA ALA A 34 -16.62 -21.02 5.71
C ALA A 34 -15.39 -20.55 4.91
N GLU A 35 -14.24 -21.22 5.07
CA GLU A 35 -13.03 -20.94 4.30
C GLU A 35 -13.28 -21.14 2.79
N GLN A 36 -13.91 -22.26 2.41
CA GLN A 36 -14.27 -22.54 1.02
C GLN A 36 -15.20 -21.45 0.44
N LEU A 37 -16.23 -21.06 1.20
CA LEU A 37 -17.18 -20.01 0.80
C LEU A 37 -16.50 -18.64 0.59
N VAL A 38 -15.58 -18.24 1.48
CA VAL A 38 -14.87 -16.96 1.34
C VAL A 38 -13.91 -16.98 0.16
N THR A 39 -13.33 -18.14 -0.19
CA THR A 39 -12.48 -18.25 -1.38
C THR A 39 -13.25 -18.21 -2.69
N SER A 40 -14.56 -18.48 -2.67
CA SER A 40 -15.42 -18.44 -3.85
C SER A 40 -16.19 -17.14 -4.02
N ILE A 41 -15.83 -16.08 -3.29
CA ILE A 41 -16.45 -14.75 -3.43
C ILE A 41 -16.30 -14.28 -4.87
N ARG A 42 -17.43 -13.93 -5.48
CA ARG A 42 -17.52 -13.24 -6.75
C ARG A 42 -18.14 -11.87 -6.56
N TYR A 43 -18.07 -11.06 -7.60
CA TYR A 43 -18.69 -9.75 -7.62
C TYR A 43 -19.74 -9.76 -8.72
N LYS A 44 -21.02 -9.55 -8.35
CA LYS A 44 -22.16 -9.65 -9.28
C LYS A 44 -21.96 -8.72 -10.51
N ASP A 45 -21.46 -7.48 -10.31
CA ASP A 45 -21.48 -6.41 -11.34
C ASP A 45 -20.32 -5.40 -11.26
N LYS A 46 -20.30 -4.42 -12.21
CA LYS A 46 -19.33 -3.30 -12.30
C LYS A 46 -19.18 -2.43 -11.03
N LEU A 47 -20.11 -2.53 -10.07
CA LEU A 47 -20.11 -1.80 -8.79
C LEU A 47 -19.68 -2.65 -7.58
N GLY A 48 -19.39 -3.94 -7.76
CA GLY A 48 -18.65 -4.72 -6.75
C GLY A 48 -19.42 -5.23 -5.52
N LYS A 49 -20.74 -5.49 -5.59
CA LYS A 49 -21.45 -6.22 -4.50
C LYS A 49 -20.90 -7.66 -4.43
N PRO A 50 -20.32 -8.08 -3.29
CA PRO A 50 -19.80 -9.43 -3.13
C PRO A 50 -20.95 -10.43 -3.00
N GLU A 51 -20.81 -11.58 -3.66
CA GLU A 51 -21.71 -12.72 -3.56
C GLU A 51 -20.91 -14.01 -3.32
N ILE A 52 -21.55 -15.01 -2.73
CA ILE A 52 -20.98 -16.34 -2.59
C ILE A 52 -22.04 -17.34 -3.06
N GLU A 53 -21.71 -18.14 -4.06
CA GLU A 53 -22.62 -19.16 -4.57
C GLU A 53 -22.97 -20.19 -3.50
N GLY A 54 -24.27 -20.49 -3.36
CA GLY A 54 -24.74 -21.48 -2.38
C GLY A 54 -24.63 -21.03 -0.92
N PHE A 55 -24.43 -19.73 -0.68
CA PHE A 55 -24.50 -19.11 0.63
C PHE A 55 -25.72 -18.17 0.73
N ASP A 56 -26.09 -17.84 1.96
CA ASP A 56 -27.11 -16.84 2.26
C ASP A 56 -26.65 -15.44 1.80
N GLU A 57 -27.60 -14.55 1.54
CA GLU A 57 -27.31 -13.18 1.12
C GLU A 57 -26.61 -12.40 2.25
N PHE A 58 -25.70 -11.50 1.85
CA PHE A 58 -25.00 -10.65 2.80
C PHE A 58 -24.66 -9.27 2.26
N SER A 59 -24.48 -8.33 3.18
CA SER A 59 -24.05 -6.97 2.86
C SER A 59 -23.03 -6.50 3.89
N ILE A 60 -21.88 -6.02 3.41
CA ILE A 60 -20.78 -5.52 4.25
C ILE A 60 -20.73 -4.00 4.16
N SER A 61 -20.52 -3.34 5.30
CA SER A 61 -20.11 -1.94 5.33
C SER A 61 -19.06 -1.70 6.40
N HIS A 62 -18.23 -0.68 6.19
CA HIS A 62 -17.26 -0.24 7.17
C HIS A 62 -17.09 1.28 7.12
N SER A 63 -16.84 1.89 8.26
CA SER A 63 -16.59 3.33 8.38
C SER A 63 -15.67 3.55 9.57
N GLU A 64 -14.59 4.32 9.39
CA GLU A 64 -13.53 4.51 10.39
C GLU A 64 -13.09 3.18 11.03
N ARG A 65 -13.34 3.02 12.34
CA ARG A 65 -12.97 1.85 13.14
C ARG A 65 -14.06 0.78 13.22
N THR A 66 -15.22 1.02 12.63
CA THR A 66 -16.31 0.04 12.66
C THR A 66 -16.40 -0.72 11.36
N TRP A 67 -16.53 -2.04 11.48
CA TRP A 67 -16.86 -2.93 10.37
C TRP A 67 -18.09 -3.75 10.76
N ALA A 68 -18.99 -3.97 9.82
CA ALA A 68 -20.17 -4.80 10.04
C ALA A 68 -20.58 -5.58 8.77
N VAL A 69 -21.22 -6.72 9.00
CA VAL A 69 -21.86 -7.53 7.95
C VAL A 69 -23.23 -8.00 8.41
N LEU A 70 -24.23 -7.83 7.55
CA LEU A 70 -25.55 -8.42 7.70
C LEU A 70 -25.60 -9.71 6.87
N ILE A 71 -26.09 -10.80 7.46
CA ILE A 71 -26.24 -12.10 6.81
C ILE A 71 -27.69 -12.60 7.00
N GLY A 72 -28.31 -13.08 5.91
CA GLY A 72 -29.65 -13.65 5.98
C GLY A 72 -30.16 -14.25 4.67
N LYS A 73 -31.34 -14.88 4.72
CA LYS A 73 -31.90 -15.63 3.59
C LYS A 73 -32.51 -14.79 2.47
N ARG A 74 -32.61 -13.47 2.66
CA ARG A 74 -33.23 -12.55 1.70
C ARG A 74 -32.24 -11.47 1.30
N GLU A 75 -32.44 -10.91 0.12
CA GLU A 75 -31.65 -9.76 -0.34
C GLU A 75 -31.65 -8.66 0.71
N CYS A 76 -30.44 -8.21 1.03
CA CYS A 76 -30.23 -7.27 2.10
C CYS A 76 -29.13 -6.26 1.75
N GLY A 77 -29.20 -5.14 2.44
CA GLY A 77 -28.25 -4.05 2.37
C GLY A 77 -27.94 -3.54 3.77
N LEU A 78 -26.67 -3.25 4.00
CA LEU A 78 -26.16 -2.69 5.24
C LEU A 78 -25.32 -1.48 4.88
N ASP A 79 -25.54 -0.38 5.56
CA ASP A 79 -24.60 0.72 5.55
C ASP A 79 -24.33 1.27 6.94
N ILE A 80 -23.11 1.80 7.13
CA ILE A 80 -22.69 2.42 8.38
C ILE A 80 -21.92 3.71 8.08
N GLN A 81 -22.19 4.77 8.84
CA GLN A 81 -21.59 6.08 8.59
C GLN A 81 -21.34 6.84 9.90
N TYR A 82 -20.06 7.11 10.19
CA TYR A 82 -19.69 8.12 11.18
C TYR A 82 -20.04 9.50 10.64
N PRO A 83 -20.68 10.38 11.44
CA PRO A 83 -20.86 11.77 11.08
C PRO A 83 -19.51 12.45 10.83
N LYS A 84 -19.46 13.26 9.78
CA LYS A 84 -18.28 14.02 9.38
C LYS A 84 -18.70 15.44 9.04
N ASN A 85 -17.80 16.40 9.24
CA ASN A 85 -18.00 17.75 8.75
C ASN A 85 -18.06 17.74 7.21
N ALA A 86 -19.25 17.99 6.67
CA ALA A 86 -19.53 17.95 5.24
C ALA A 86 -20.54 19.03 4.86
N ARG A 87 -20.55 19.42 3.58
CA ARG A 87 -21.58 20.31 3.00
C ARG A 87 -22.88 19.53 2.76
N PHE A 88 -23.50 19.06 3.84
CA PHE A 88 -24.58 18.09 3.79
C PHE A 88 -25.84 18.61 3.06
N GLN A 89 -26.11 19.92 3.09
CA GLN A 89 -27.25 20.51 2.38
C GLN A 89 -27.10 20.41 0.85
N GLU A 90 -25.93 20.77 0.30
CA GLU A 90 -25.66 20.69 -1.14
C GLU A 90 -25.78 19.24 -1.67
N VAL A 91 -25.34 18.27 -0.87
CA VAL A 91 -25.44 16.84 -1.20
C VAL A 91 -26.90 16.37 -1.13
N ALA A 92 -27.64 16.77 -0.09
CA ALA A 92 -29.06 16.46 0.04
C ALA A 92 -29.85 17.02 -1.14
N ASP A 93 -29.70 18.30 -1.47
CA ASP A 93 -30.45 18.95 -2.55
C ASP A 93 -30.23 18.27 -3.92
N ARG A 94 -29.03 17.72 -4.14
CA ARG A 94 -28.67 17.03 -5.38
C ARG A 94 -29.23 15.61 -5.50
N PHE A 95 -29.23 14.87 -4.39
CA PHE A 95 -29.48 13.43 -4.45
C PHE A 95 -30.77 13.00 -3.78
N PHE A 96 -31.31 13.74 -2.81
CA PHE A 96 -32.40 13.28 -1.95
C PHE A 96 -33.76 13.52 -2.62
N ASP A 97 -34.78 12.79 -2.20
CA ASP A 97 -36.16 13.10 -2.55
C ASP A 97 -36.63 14.37 -1.81
N GLU A 98 -37.67 15.06 -2.28
CA GLU A 98 -38.13 16.32 -1.68
C GLU A 98 -38.52 16.18 -0.20
N PHE A 99 -39.13 15.06 0.20
CA PHE A 99 -39.46 14.83 1.61
C PHE A 99 -38.19 14.66 2.47
N ASP A 100 -37.21 13.91 1.96
CA ASP A 100 -35.92 13.71 2.61
C ASP A 100 -35.15 15.03 2.72
N LYS A 101 -35.18 15.89 1.68
CA LYS A 101 -34.53 17.22 1.70
C LYS A 101 -35.10 18.10 2.80
N GLU A 102 -36.43 18.12 2.94
CA GLU A 102 -37.08 18.94 3.95
C GLU A 102 -36.71 18.49 5.36
N ALA A 103 -36.67 17.18 5.60
CA ALA A 103 -36.21 16.63 6.88
C ALA A 103 -34.76 17.03 7.20
N VAL A 104 -33.87 17.07 6.21
CA VAL A 104 -32.49 17.55 6.38
C VAL A 104 -32.43 19.04 6.68
N ARG A 105 -33.28 19.87 6.04
CA ARG A 105 -33.35 21.32 6.32
C ARG A 105 -33.83 21.60 7.74
N GLU A 106 -34.81 20.84 8.22
CA GLU A 106 -35.39 21.00 9.55
C GLU A 106 -34.46 20.48 10.66
N LYS A 107 -33.91 19.27 10.50
CA LYS A 107 -33.17 18.56 11.57
C LYS A 107 -31.65 18.61 11.41
N GLY A 108 -31.15 19.12 10.30
CA GLY A 108 -29.73 19.36 10.07
C GLY A 108 -28.91 18.11 9.79
N GLN A 109 -27.64 18.16 10.19
CA GLN A 109 -26.59 17.21 9.79
C GLN A 109 -26.85 15.77 10.26
N SER A 110 -27.41 15.59 11.46
CA SER A 110 -27.69 14.25 11.99
C SER A 110 -28.69 13.50 11.12
N GLU A 111 -29.75 14.18 10.69
CA GLU A 111 -30.78 13.58 9.82
C GLU A 111 -30.24 13.32 8.42
N PHE A 112 -29.33 14.17 7.91
CA PHE A 112 -28.62 13.88 6.67
C PHE A 112 -27.89 12.54 6.72
N PHE A 113 -27.10 12.29 7.77
CA PHE A 113 -26.34 11.04 7.87
C PHE A 113 -27.26 9.83 8.05
N ARG A 114 -28.33 9.97 8.83
CA ARG A 114 -29.35 8.91 8.96
C ARG A 114 -29.98 8.56 7.61
N ILE A 115 -30.44 9.55 6.85
CA ILE A 115 -31.03 9.35 5.53
C ILE A 115 -30.00 8.78 4.56
N TRP A 116 -28.78 9.32 4.55
CA TRP A 116 -27.68 8.83 3.71
C TRP A 116 -27.44 7.34 3.92
N THR A 117 -27.27 6.92 5.19
CA THR A 117 -27.04 5.52 5.55
C THR A 117 -28.22 4.63 5.15
N ARG A 118 -29.46 5.06 5.36
CA ARG A 118 -30.65 4.32 4.90
C ARG A 118 -30.69 4.13 3.39
N ARG A 119 -30.33 5.17 2.62
CA ARG A 119 -30.32 5.10 1.15
C ARG A 119 -29.24 4.18 0.62
N GLU A 120 -28.03 4.27 1.15
CA GLU A 120 -26.95 3.35 0.80
C GLU A 120 -27.33 1.89 1.13
N ALA A 121 -27.97 1.65 2.28
CA ALA A 121 -28.51 0.34 2.63
C ALA A 121 -29.58 -0.11 1.63
N LEU A 122 -30.52 0.75 1.25
CA LEU A 122 -31.55 0.43 0.24
C LEU A 122 -30.93 0.10 -1.12
N ILE A 123 -29.98 0.90 -1.61
CA ILE A 123 -29.29 0.66 -2.88
C ILE A 123 -28.56 -0.69 -2.88
N LYS A 124 -27.88 -1.02 -1.77
CA LYS A 124 -27.22 -2.32 -1.60
C LYS A 124 -28.23 -3.48 -1.59
N ALA A 125 -29.44 -3.28 -1.06
CA ALA A 125 -30.50 -4.30 -1.06
C ALA A 125 -31.16 -4.47 -2.44
N ILE A 126 -31.37 -3.38 -3.20
CA ILE A 126 -31.98 -3.45 -4.53
C ILE A 126 -31.01 -4.05 -5.57
N GLY A 127 -29.72 -3.67 -5.54
CA GLY A 127 -28.71 -4.15 -6.48
C GLY A 127 -28.31 -3.14 -7.57
N ALA A 128 -27.36 -3.54 -8.42
CA ALA A 128 -26.38 -2.71 -9.14
C ALA A 128 -26.88 -1.73 -10.24
N SER A 129 -28.18 -1.54 -10.40
CA SER A 129 -28.74 -0.69 -11.47
C SER A 129 -29.34 0.63 -10.98
N VAL A 130 -29.49 0.81 -9.66
CA VAL A 130 -30.13 2.00 -9.09
C VAL A 130 -29.09 3.07 -8.78
N THR A 131 -29.18 4.19 -9.49
CA THR A 131 -28.42 5.39 -9.14
C THR A 131 -29.04 6.06 -7.92
N MET A 132 -28.23 6.77 -7.12
CA MET A 132 -28.73 7.54 -5.98
C MET A 132 -29.93 8.41 -6.38
N SER A 133 -29.86 9.12 -7.51
CA SER A 133 -30.92 10.03 -7.95
C SER A 133 -32.31 9.40 -8.17
N ASN A 134 -32.43 8.08 -8.26
CA ASN A 134 -33.69 7.39 -8.54
C ASN A 134 -34.26 6.62 -7.33
N THR A 135 -33.66 6.73 -6.15
CA THR A 135 -34.21 6.07 -4.95
C THR A 135 -35.39 6.88 -4.38
N PRO A 136 -36.50 6.23 -3.99
CA PRO A 136 -37.59 6.90 -3.27
C PRO A 136 -37.13 7.41 -1.90
N SER A 137 -37.98 8.21 -1.25
CA SER A 137 -37.79 8.64 0.14
C SER A 137 -37.59 7.44 1.07
N VAL A 138 -36.71 7.60 2.05
CA VAL A 138 -36.37 6.58 3.06
C VAL A 138 -36.70 7.01 4.49
N LEU A 139 -37.57 8.03 4.65
CA LEU A 139 -38.01 8.48 5.97
C LEU A 139 -38.80 7.40 6.70
N GLU A 140 -39.65 6.70 5.96
CA GLU A 140 -40.46 5.60 6.47
C GLU A 140 -39.67 4.30 6.58
N GLU A 141 -40.12 3.39 7.44
CA GLU A 141 -39.53 2.06 7.59
C GLU A 141 -39.87 1.10 6.45
N GLU A 142 -40.80 1.48 5.56
CA GLU A 142 -41.20 0.66 4.42
C GLU A 142 -41.13 1.46 3.13
N VAL A 143 -40.48 0.86 2.13
CA VAL A 143 -40.27 1.48 0.82
C VAL A 143 -40.71 0.51 -0.26
N ILE A 144 -41.46 1.00 -1.25
CA ILE A 144 -41.80 0.23 -2.44
C ILE A 144 -40.93 0.72 -3.59
N PHE A 145 -40.17 -0.19 -4.20
CA PHE A 145 -39.34 0.10 -5.36
C PHE A 145 -39.56 -0.97 -6.43
N GLU A 146 -39.88 -0.55 -7.66
CA GLU A 146 -40.18 -1.45 -8.80
C GLU A 146 -41.16 -2.59 -8.47
N GLY A 147 -42.19 -2.29 -7.67
CA GLY A 147 -43.23 -3.26 -7.27
C GLY A 147 -42.79 -4.25 -6.18
N ARG A 148 -41.57 -4.14 -5.66
CA ARG A 148 -41.06 -4.90 -4.53
C ARG A 148 -41.08 -4.05 -3.26
N LYS A 149 -41.38 -4.68 -2.14
CA LYS A 149 -41.38 -4.04 -0.82
C LYS A 149 -40.03 -4.26 -0.16
N TYR A 150 -39.48 -3.22 0.44
CA TYR A 150 -38.27 -3.23 1.25
C TYR A 150 -38.58 -2.65 2.63
N SER A 151 -38.03 -3.26 3.67
CA SER A 151 -38.12 -2.75 5.03
C SER A 151 -36.77 -2.19 5.48
N LEU A 152 -36.77 -0.99 6.04
CA LEU A 152 -35.63 -0.25 6.58
C LEU A 152 -35.68 -0.20 8.10
N ARG A 153 -34.52 -0.25 8.74
CA ARG A 153 -34.40 -0.06 10.19
C ARG A 153 -33.05 0.55 10.54
N ASP A 154 -33.09 1.54 11.44
CA ASP A 154 -31.90 2.06 12.10
C ASP A 154 -31.51 1.11 13.24
N ILE A 155 -30.24 0.79 13.36
CA ILE A 155 -29.72 -0.17 14.34
C ILE A 155 -28.74 0.54 15.28
N ASP A 156 -28.99 0.44 16.58
CA ASP A 156 -28.00 0.87 17.57
C ASP A 156 -27.01 -0.27 17.81
N LEU A 157 -25.73 -0.04 17.51
CA LEU A 157 -24.67 -0.98 17.88
C LEU A 157 -24.25 -0.73 19.34
N PRO A 158 -24.11 -1.78 20.16
CA PRO A 158 -23.59 -1.63 21.52
C PRO A 158 -22.20 -0.99 21.53
N ALA A 159 -22.00 0.01 22.40
CA ALA A 159 -20.75 0.76 22.53
C ALA A 159 -19.55 -0.09 22.99
N GLU A 160 -18.33 0.42 22.79
CA GLU A 160 -17.11 -0.20 23.32
C GLU A 160 -17.14 -0.25 24.86
N GLU A 161 -17.09 -1.45 25.44
CA GLU A 161 -17.05 -1.67 26.90
C GLU A 161 -15.89 -0.94 27.60
N GLN A 162 -14.85 -0.55 26.86
CA GLN A 162 -13.59 -0.02 27.40
C GLN A 162 -13.57 1.50 27.60
N THR A 163 -14.42 2.26 26.89
CA THR A 163 -14.40 3.74 26.91
C THR A 163 -15.68 4.34 27.49
N GLY A 164 -16.81 3.63 27.41
CA GLY A 164 -18.11 4.15 27.85
C GLY A 164 -18.61 5.36 27.07
N GLU A 165 -17.91 5.77 26.00
CA GLU A 165 -18.34 6.85 25.12
C GLU A 165 -19.37 6.32 24.13
N GLN A 166 -20.48 7.05 24.00
CA GLN A 166 -21.48 6.75 22.99
C GLN A 166 -20.89 7.03 21.61
N ILE A 167 -20.81 5.99 20.79
CA ILE A 167 -20.31 6.10 19.43
C ILE A 167 -21.42 6.74 18.58
N ASP A 168 -21.19 7.95 18.10
CA ASP A 168 -22.06 8.59 17.12
C ASP A 168 -21.85 7.92 15.76
N LEU A 169 -22.64 6.88 15.50
CA LEU A 169 -22.56 6.02 14.32
C LEU A 169 -23.97 5.74 13.80
N ASN A 170 -24.22 6.11 12.54
CA ASN A 170 -25.45 5.75 11.87
C ASN A 170 -25.29 4.35 11.27
N VAL A 171 -26.21 3.44 11.57
CA VAL A 171 -26.25 2.08 11.00
C VAL A 171 -27.66 1.84 10.49
N ALA A 172 -27.79 1.51 9.22
CA ALA A 172 -29.07 1.17 8.63
C ALA A 172 -29.00 -0.20 7.94
N VAL A 173 -30.06 -0.97 8.13
CA VAL A 173 -30.29 -2.24 7.44
C VAL A 173 -31.52 -2.15 6.57
N CYS A 174 -31.44 -2.73 5.39
CA CYS A 174 -32.53 -2.85 4.44
C CYS A 174 -32.71 -4.30 4.04
N ILE A 175 -33.95 -4.80 4.04
CA ILE A 175 -34.29 -6.20 3.72
C ILE A 175 -35.46 -6.23 2.75
N GLU A 176 -35.40 -7.11 1.74
CA GLU A 176 -36.56 -7.37 0.87
C GLU A 176 -37.72 -8.07 1.63
N GLY A 177 -38.92 -7.52 1.49
CA GLY A 177 -40.14 -7.96 2.15
C GLY A 177 -40.30 -7.37 3.56
N HIS A 178 -40.88 -8.17 4.47
CA HIS A 178 -41.10 -7.77 5.86
C HIS A 178 -39.82 -7.85 6.70
N MET A 179 -39.61 -6.85 7.55
CA MET A 179 -38.53 -6.81 8.53
C MET A 179 -38.58 -8.02 9.46
N GLU A 180 -37.49 -8.78 9.50
CA GLU A 180 -37.28 -9.85 10.46
C GLU A 180 -36.50 -9.35 11.67
N ALA A 181 -36.49 -10.13 12.76
CA ALA A 181 -35.57 -9.86 13.86
C ALA A 181 -34.12 -9.88 13.37
N VAL A 182 -33.36 -8.84 13.71
CA VAL A 182 -31.92 -8.72 13.44
C VAL A 182 -31.20 -9.00 14.75
N GLU A 183 -30.59 -10.18 14.84
CA GLU A 183 -29.75 -10.53 15.98
C GLU A 183 -28.39 -9.84 15.83
N ILE A 184 -27.98 -9.04 16.82
CA ILE A 184 -26.72 -8.29 16.79
C ILE A 184 -25.67 -9.06 17.58
N ARG A 185 -24.52 -9.34 16.96
CA ARG A 185 -23.41 -10.08 17.57
C ARG A 185 -22.09 -9.35 17.37
N GLU A 186 -21.42 -9.03 18.47
CA GLU A 186 -20.07 -8.48 18.39
C GLU A 186 -19.06 -9.59 18.07
N LEU A 187 -18.20 -9.34 17.08
CA LEU A 187 -17.02 -10.14 16.82
C LEU A 187 -15.92 -9.70 17.78
N GLN A 188 -15.83 -10.38 18.92
CA GLN A 188 -14.78 -10.09 19.89
C GLN A 188 -13.39 -10.22 19.25
N LYS A 189 -12.51 -9.27 19.60
CA LYS A 189 -11.07 -9.53 19.59
C LYS A 189 -10.82 -10.63 20.62
N GLN A 190 -10.72 -11.88 20.17
CA GLN A 190 -10.14 -12.90 21.03
C GLN A 190 -8.69 -12.50 21.31
N ASP A 191 -8.43 -12.01 22.51
CA ASP A 191 -7.17 -12.26 23.20
C ASP A 191 -7.06 -13.77 23.43
N LYS A 192 -6.60 -14.47 22.39
CA LYS A 192 -6.10 -15.85 22.49
C LYS A 192 -4.78 -15.97 21.76
N LYS A 193 -3.73 -15.65 22.52
CA LYS A 193 -2.58 -16.54 22.71
C LYS A 193 -3.10 -18.00 22.89
N GLN A 194 -3.33 -18.72 21.80
CA GLN A 194 -3.14 -20.18 21.66
C GLN A 194 -3.61 -20.66 20.28
N GLU A 195 -2.61 -20.92 19.42
CA GLU A 195 -2.52 -22.06 18.50
C GLU A 195 -3.82 -22.70 17.98
N LYS A 196 -4.28 -22.19 16.83
CA LYS A 196 -4.54 -23.04 15.66
C LYS A 196 -3.85 -22.41 14.47
N THR A 197 -2.61 -22.84 14.24
CA THR A 197 -1.83 -22.79 13.00
C THR A 197 -2.37 -21.88 11.90
N LYS A 198 -2.19 -20.56 12.04
CA LYS A 198 -1.64 -19.81 10.90
C LYS A 198 -0.33 -20.53 10.65
N LYS A 199 -0.27 -21.41 9.64
CA LYS A 199 0.98 -22.06 9.25
C LYS A 199 1.98 -20.91 9.23
N ARG A 200 2.96 -20.95 10.14
CA ARG A 200 4.01 -19.94 10.17
C ARG A 200 4.46 -19.86 8.72
N LYS A 201 4.34 -18.66 8.11
CA LYS A 201 4.74 -18.52 6.71
C LYS A 201 6.09 -19.16 6.59
N THR A 202 6.28 -20.04 5.61
CA THR A 202 7.60 -20.65 5.45
C THR A 202 8.62 -19.54 5.26
N ALA A 203 9.89 -19.79 5.60
CA ALA A 203 10.94 -18.81 5.36
C ALA A 203 10.92 -18.35 3.89
N MET A 204 10.65 -19.28 2.96
CA MET A 204 10.41 -18.98 1.54
C MET A 204 9.24 -18.02 1.29
N GLU A 205 8.04 -18.26 1.81
CA GLU A 205 6.88 -17.35 1.61
C GLU A 205 7.15 -15.94 2.17
N ALA A 206 7.85 -15.86 3.30
CA ALA A 206 8.26 -14.58 3.89
C ALA A 206 9.32 -13.87 3.04
N ALA A 207 10.26 -14.63 2.47
CA ALA A 207 11.31 -14.12 1.60
C ALA A 207 10.77 -13.65 0.25
N SER A 208 9.88 -14.40 -0.40
CA SER A 208 9.25 -13.99 -1.67
C SER A 208 8.46 -12.69 -1.49
N ALA A 209 7.72 -12.54 -0.38
CA ALA A 209 7.02 -11.30 -0.07
C ALA A 209 7.98 -10.11 0.16
N TYR A 210 9.19 -10.37 0.68
CA TYR A 210 10.21 -9.34 0.91
C TYR A 210 10.89 -8.90 -0.40
N LEU A 211 11.09 -9.85 -1.33
CA LEU A 211 11.65 -9.61 -2.66
C LEU A 211 10.68 -8.93 -3.62
N ALA A 212 9.37 -9.14 -3.45
CA ALA A 212 8.34 -8.59 -4.35
C ALA A 212 8.36 -7.06 -4.48
N ASN A 213 8.92 -6.35 -3.48
CA ASN A 213 9.01 -4.89 -3.49
C ASN A 213 10.27 -4.38 -4.22
N ARG A 214 11.43 -5.01 -3.97
CA ARG A 214 12.71 -4.65 -4.59
C ARG A 214 13.74 -5.76 -4.45
N MET A 215 14.78 -5.72 -5.29
CA MET A 215 15.95 -6.59 -5.18
C MET A 215 16.60 -6.50 -3.79
N ARG A 216 17.15 -7.63 -3.33
CA ARG A 216 17.81 -7.80 -2.02
C ARG A 216 19.13 -8.52 -2.19
N THR A 217 20.07 -8.22 -1.30
CA THR A 217 21.30 -9.03 -1.16
C THR A 217 21.05 -10.24 -0.26
N VAL A 218 21.93 -11.23 -0.32
CA VAL A 218 21.88 -12.39 0.57
C VAL A 218 21.92 -11.98 2.05
N LEU A 219 22.80 -11.04 2.43
CA LEU A 219 22.89 -10.57 3.82
C LEU A 219 21.60 -9.85 4.28
N GLU A 220 21.02 -9.01 3.41
CA GLU A 220 19.75 -8.36 3.71
C GLU A 220 18.64 -9.39 3.95
N MET A 221 18.59 -10.46 3.15
CA MET A 221 17.60 -11.53 3.31
C MET A 221 17.84 -12.34 4.58
N GLN A 222 19.07 -12.76 4.86
CA GLN A 222 19.43 -13.47 6.08
C GLN A 222 19.06 -12.66 7.33
N THR A 223 19.40 -11.36 7.34
CA THR A 223 19.08 -10.45 8.45
C THR A 223 17.58 -10.34 8.64
N TYR A 224 16.82 -10.18 7.56
CA TYR A 224 15.36 -10.10 7.58
C TYR A 224 14.72 -11.38 8.16
N LEU A 225 15.12 -12.56 7.67
CA LEU A 225 14.56 -13.82 8.15
C LEU A 225 14.96 -14.11 9.60
N LYS A 226 16.18 -13.75 10.00
CA LYS A 226 16.62 -13.85 11.40
C LYS A 226 15.79 -12.95 12.32
N GLN A 227 15.47 -11.72 11.91
CA GLN A 227 14.58 -10.82 12.66
C GLN A 227 13.15 -11.35 12.76
N LYS A 228 12.71 -12.17 11.79
CA LYS A 228 11.45 -12.92 11.82
C LYS A 228 11.53 -14.23 12.61
N ALA A 229 12.66 -14.45 13.29
CA ALA A 229 12.95 -15.58 14.17
C ALA A 229 12.97 -16.96 13.49
N TYR A 230 13.22 -17.04 12.17
CA TYR A 230 13.46 -18.32 11.47
C TYR A 230 14.72 -19.02 11.97
N SER A 231 14.72 -20.36 12.00
CA SER A 231 15.90 -21.12 12.39
C SER A 231 17.03 -20.93 11.38
N VAL A 232 18.26 -21.23 11.79
CA VAL A 232 19.43 -21.13 10.90
C VAL A 232 19.24 -22.04 9.68
N ASP A 233 18.79 -23.28 9.89
CA ASP A 233 18.55 -24.25 8.81
C ASP A 233 17.45 -23.77 7.83
N GLU A 234 16.33 -23.23 8.34
CA GLU A 234 15.25 -22.68 7.51
C GLU A 234 15.75 -21.52 6.62
N ILE A 235 16.64 -20.69 7.17
CA ILE A 235 17.24 -19.56 6.47
C ILE A 235 18.18 -20.07 5.40
N GLU A 236 19.09 -20.98 5.73
CA GLU A 236 20.09 -21.51 4.80
C GLU A 236 19.44 -22.23 3.61
N GLU A 237 18.44 -23.08 3.87
CA GLU A 237 17.66 -23.75 2.82
C GLU A 237 16.96 -22.75 1.89
N THR A 238 16.30 -21.74 2.48
CA THR A 238 15.60 -20.70 1.72
C THR A 238 16.55 -19.87 0.86
N ILE A 239 17.71 -19.47 1.41
CA ILE A 239 18.73 -18.72 0.66
C ILE A 239 19.27 -19.56 -0.48
N SER A 240 19.54 -20.85 -0.26
CA SER A 240 20.03 -21.76 -1.30
C SER A 240 19.03 -21.88 -2.46
N GLU A 241 17.75 -22.12 -2.15
CA GLU A 241 16.69 -22.25 -3.16
C GLU A 241 16.47 -20.92 -3.92
N LEU A 242 16.45 -19.78 -3.23
CA LEU A 242 16.32 -18.46 -3.89
C LEU A 242 17.50 -18.14 -4.81
N LYS A 243 18.72 -18.58 -4.48
CA LYS A 243 19.90 -18.45 -5.34
C LYS A 243 19.82 -19.35 -6.56
N GLU A 244 19.37 -20.59 -6.39
CA GLU A 244 19.15 -21.54 -7.49
C GLU A 244 18.10 -21.01 -8.48
N LEU A 245 17.00 -20.48 -7.96
CA LEU A 245 15.93 -19.85 -8.73
C LEU A 245 16.28 -18.45 -9.26
N LYS A 246 17.50 -17.94 -8.99
CA LYS A 246 17.97 -16.61 -9.41
C LYS A 246 17.15 -15.41 -8.91
N TYR A 247 16.38 -15.60 -7.83
CA TYR A 247 15.72 -14.49 -7.12
C TYR A 247 16.66 -13.74 -6.17
N LEU A 248 17.72 -14.41 -5.69
CA LEU A 248 18.85 -13.80 -5.01
C LEU A 248 20.11 -14.02 -5.84
N ASP A 249 20.71 -12.93 -6.29
CA ASP A 249 21.94 -12.95 -7.06
C ASP A 249 22.74 -11.68 -6.74
N ASP A 250 23.69 -11.81 -5.81
CA ASP A 250 24.49 -10.67 -5.33
C ASP A 250 25.38 -10.09 -6.44
N TYR A 251 25.81 -10.91 -7.40
CA TYR A 251 26.57 -10.46 -8.56
C TYR A 251 25.70 -9.59 -9.47
N TYR A 252 24.49 -10.07 -9.82
CA TYR A 252 23.55 -9.28 -10.61
C TYR A 252 23.12 -8.00 -9.88
N TYR A 253 22.93 -8.07 -8.55
CA TYR A 253 22.66 -6.90 -7.73
C TYR A 253 23.79 -5.86 -7.84
N ALA A 254 25.04 -6.29 -7.69
CA ALA A 254 26.21 -5.42 -7.82
C ALA A 254 26.31 -4.80 -9.21
N LEU A 255 26.07 -5.58 -10.28
CA LEU A 255 26.06 -5.10 -11.67
C LEU A 255 25.06 -3.94 -11.85
N ARG A 256 23.82 -4.13 -11.39
CA ARG A 256 22.77 -3.09 -11.44
C ARG A 256 23.11 -1.88 -10.57
N TYR A 257 23.85 -2.09 -9.49
CA TYR A 257 24.30 -1.00 -8.63
C TYR A 257 25.37 -0.14 -9.31
N PHE A 258 26.33 -0.75 -10.02
CA PHE A 258 27.32 -0.02 -10.81
C PHE A 258 26.67 0.76 -11.96
N GLU A 259 25.69 0.16 -12.64
CA GLU A 259 24.87 0.86 -13.64
C GLU A 259 24.17 2.09 -13.07
N TYR A 260 23.49 1.93 -11.93
CA TYR A 260 22.86 3.04 -11.24
C TYR A 260 23.88 4.12 -10.83
N ASN A 261 25.02 3.72 -10.26
CA ASN A 261 26.05 4.64 -9.79
C ASN A 261 26.65 5.46 -10.94
N HIS A 262 26.96 4.79 -12.06
CA HIS A 262 27.45 5.43 -13.28
C HIS A 262 26.42 6.40 -13.88
N SER A 263 25.13 6.03 -13.92
CA SER A 263 24.05 6.94 -14.35
C SER A 263 23.93 8.23 -13.53
N LYS A 264 24.52 8.26 -12.33
CA LYS A 264 24.58 9.43 -11.44
C LYS A 264 25.93 10.14 -11.47
N HIS A 265 26.82 9.77 -12.40
CA HIS A 265 28.17 10.30 -12.53
C HIS A 265 28.96 10.22 -11.21
N ARG A 266 28.91 9.04 -10.57
CA ARG A 266 29.62 8.72 -9.34
C ARG A 266 30.71 7.71 -9.62
N GLY A 267 31.82 7.82 -8.91
CA GLY A 267 32.94 6.89 -9.03
C GLY A 267 32.65 5.55 -8.35
N SER A 268 33.34 4.52 -8.83
CA SER A 268 33.19 3.12 -8.46
C SER A 268 33.52 2.84 -7.00
N LEU A 269 34.48 3.53 -6.38
CA LEU A 269 34.83 3.27 -4.96
C LEU A 269 33.67 3.56 -4.01
N ARG A 270 32.77 4.46 -4.38
CA ARG A 270 31.55 4.67 -3.61
C ARG A 270 30.61 3.47 -3.69
N ALA A 271 30.40 2.94 -4.90
CA ALA A 271 29.59 1.75 -5.09
C ALA A 271 30.19 0.54 -4.36
N VAL A 272 31.53 0.36 -4.43
CA VAL A 272 32.25 -0.68 -3.69
C VAL A 272 31.92 -0.63 -2.20
N ARG A 273 32.13 0.52 -1.54
CA ARG A 273 31.82 0.68 -0.09
C ARG A 273 30.36 0.41 0.23
N GLU A 274 29.43 0.96 -0.55
CA GLU A 274 27.99 0.78 -0.33
C GLU A 274 27.54 -0.68 -0.54
N LEU A 275 28.23 -1.44 -1.40
CA LEU A 275 27.97 -2.87 -1.63
C LEU A 275 28.60 -3.76 -0.54
N GLU A 276 29.80 -3.41 -0.05
CA GLU A 276 30.44 -4.05 1.11
C GLU A 276 29.56 -3.92 2.36
N GLU A 277 29.01 -2.73 2.62
CA GLU A 277 28.06 -2.48 3.71
C GLU A 277 26.77 -3.33 3.57
N LYS A 278 26.43 -3.75 2.35
CA LYS A 278 25.32 -4.66 2.05
C LYS A 278 25.69 -6.14 2.11
N GLY A 279 26.93 -6.45 2.47
CA GLY A 279 27.42 -7.82 2.70
C GLY A 279 27.83 -8.58 1.44
N ILE A 280 28.08 -7.88 0.33
CA ILE A 280 28.57 -8.52 -0.89
C ILE A 280 30.10 -8.63 -0.79
N SER A 281 30.65 -9.78 -1.18
CA SER A 281 32.10 -10.01 -1.10
C SER A 281 32.87 -9.17 -2.12
N ASP A 282 34.10 -8.79 -1.75
CA ASP A 282 35.02 -8.03 -2.60
C ASP A 282 35.25 -8.71 -3.97
N GLU A 283 35.27 -10.04 -4.01
CA GLU A 283 35.39 -10.81 -5.25
C GLU A 283 34.20 -10.57 -6.19
N ILE A 284 32.97 -10.65 -5.68
CA ILE A 284 31.76 -10.41 -6.49
C ILE A 284 31.71 -8.95 -6.94
N ILE A 285 32.04 -8.02 -6.05
CA ILE A 285 32.08 -6.59 -6.37
C ILE A 285 33.13 -6.30 -7.45
N GLY A 286 34.33 -6.87 -7.32
CA GLY A 286 35.42 -6.74 -8.27
C GLY A 286 35.01 -7.23 -9.66
N ASN A 287 34.50 -8.47 -9.73
CA ASN A 287 34.04 -9.06 -11.00
C ASN A 287 32.91 -8.24 -11.64
N ALA A 288 31.87 -7.90 -10.87
CA ALA A 288 30.73 -7.13 -11.39
C ALA A 288 31.15 -5.74 -11.90
N ARG A 289 32.12 -5.09 -11.23
CA ARG A 289 32.69 -3.81 -11.68
C ARG A 289 33.42 -3.98 -13.01
N GLU A 290 34.32 -4.95 -13.08
CA GLU A 290 35.14 -5.21 -14.26
C GLU A 290 34.28 -5.55 -15.47
N ASP A 291 33.31 -6.45 -15.30
CA ASP A 291 32.38 -6.85 -16.34
C ASP A 291 31.54 -5.65 -16.82
N TYR A 292 30.95 -4.88 -15.90
CA TYR A 292 30.17 -3.69 -16.26
C TYR A 292 31.01 -2.67 -17.04
N PHE A 293 32.24 -2.40 -16.60
CA PHE A 293 33.12 -1.43 -17.24
C PHE A 293 33.56 -1.90 -18.63
N TYR A 294 33.92 -3.17 -18.75
CA TYR A 294 34.34 -3.77 -20.01
C TYR A 294 33.20 -3.77 -21.04
N GLU A 295 32.01 -4.25 -20.67
CA GLU A 295 30.86 -4.33 -21.58
C GLU A 295 30.40 -2.96 -22.07
N ASN A 296 30.42 -1.95 -21.18
CA ASN A 296 29.97 -0.59 -21.49
C ASN A 296 31.09 0.33 -21.96
N LYS A 297 32.33 -0.17 -22.08
CA LYS A 297 33.52 0.59 -22.47
C LYS A 297 33.73 1.85 -21.63
N ILE A 298 33.51 1.72 -20.32
CA ILE A 298 33.59 2.83 -19.38
C ILE A 298 35.05 3.05 -19.02
N ASP A 299 35.52 4.27 -19.28
CA ASP A 299 36.76 4.79 -18.74
C ASP A 299 36.46 5.78 -17.61
N GLU A 300 36.59 5.32 -16.37
CA GLU A 300 36.29 6.11 -15.19
C GLU A 300 37.20 7.35 -15.06
N TYR A 301 38.43 7.29 -15.58
CA TYR A 301 39.34 8.44 -15.60
C TYR A 301 38.77 9.55 -16.48
N GLU A 302 38.35 9.21 -17.70
CA GLU A 302 37.78 10.17 -18.66
C GLU A 302 36.47 10.79 -18.16
N GLU A 303 35.62 10.01 -17.48
CA GLU A 303 34.41 10.55 -16.86
C GLU A 303 34.72 11.59 -15.77
N ALA A 304 35.65 11.24 -14.88
CA ALA A 304 36.08 12.13 -13.80
C ALA A 304 36.74 13.40 -14.35
N LEU A 305 37.55 13.26 -15.40
CA LEU A 305 38.18 14.38 -16.10
C LEU A 305 37.14 15.28 -16.75
N GLY A 306 36.12 14.72 -17.41
CA GLY A 306 35.01 15.48 -17.98
C GLY A 306 34.25 16.29 -16.92
N LEU A 307 34.02 15.72 -15.74
CA LEU A 307 33.43 16.44 -14.61
C LEU A 307 34.35 17.57 -14.10
N ALA A 308 35.64 17.32 -14.01
CA ALA A 308 36.62 18.31 -13.55
C ALA A 308 36.77 19.46 -14.56
N ARG A 309 36.79 19.16 -15.86
CA ARG A 309 36.82 20.14 -16.95
C ARG A 309 35.60 21.06 -16.91
N LYS A 310 34.41 20.55 -16.58
CA LYS A 310 33.20 21.39 -16.37
C LYS A 310 33.32 22.36 -15.19
N GLU A 311 34.22 22.12 -14.24
CA GLU A 311 34.50 23.07 -13.15
C GLU A 311 35.51 24.16 -13.55
N VAL A 312 36.35 23.86 -14.55
CA VAL A 312 37.39 24.74 -15.08
C VAL A 312 36.84 25.60 -16.20
N PHE A 313 36.05 25.03 -17.10
CA PHE A 313 35.52 25.67 -18.30
C PHE A 313 34.02 25.93 -18.15
N TYR A 314 33.57 27.12 -18.55
CA TYR A 314 32.17 27.53 -18.53
C TYR A 314 31.82 28.36 -19.78
N LEU A 315 30.53 28.49 -20.08
CA LEU A 315 30.05 29.31 -21.20
C LEU A 315 29.97 30.79 -20.77
N SER A 316 30.42 31.69 -21.63
CA SER A 316 30.31 33.14 -21.39
C SER A 316 28.85 33.58 -21.33
N GLU A 317 28.53 34.48 -20.40
CA GLU A 317 27.18 35.02 -20.17
C GLU A 317 26.79 36.11 -21.19
N ASP A 318 27.75 36.57 -22.02
CA ASP A 318 27.57 37.59 -23.05
C ASP A 318 26.83 37.13 -24.31
N GLY A 319 26.39 35.86 -24.36
CA GLY A 319 25.70 35.27 -25.51
C GLY A 319 26.59 34.93 -26.70
N SER A 320 27.91 35.13 -26.60
CA SER A 320 28.89 34.79 -27.64
C SER A 320 29.04 33.28 -27.87
N GLY A 321 28.64 32.47 -26.88
CA GLY A 321 28.88 31.02 -26.87
C GLY A 321 30.35 30.64 -26.65
N CYS A 322 31.24 31.60 -26.36
CA CYS A 322 32.64 31.33 -26.08
C CYS A 322 32.82 30.53 -24.78
N ILE A 323 33.74 29.56 -24.81
CA ILE A 323 34.16 28.80 -23.62
C ILE A 323 35.26 29.57 -22.91
N VAL A 324 35.04 29.91 -21.64
CA VAL A 324 35.97 30.64 -20.79
C VAL A 324 36.60 29.70 -19.76
N GLN A 325 37.91 29.81 -19.58
CA GLN A 325 38.67 29.09 -18.56
C GLN A 325 38.74 29.90 -17.27
N ARG A 326 38.41 29.28 -16.14
CA ARG A 326 38.63 29.86 -14.81
C ARG A 326 40.11 29.93 -14.46
N GLU A 327 40.48 30.89 -13.63
CA GLU A 327 41.82 30.96 -13.05
C GLU A 327 42.12 29.68 -12.26
N ILE A 328 43.17 28.96 -12.69
CA ILE A 328 43.58 27.70 -12.07
C ILE A 328 44.49 28.04 -10.88
N ASN A 329 43.94 27.91 -9.67
CA ASN A 329 44.66 28.11 -8.42
C ASN A 329 44.45 26.94 -7.45
N ASN A 330 45.25 26.89 -6.39
CA ASN A 330 45.20 25.81 -5.39
C ASN A 330 43.81 25.66 -4.73
N ARG A 331 43.02 26.75 -4.62
CA ARG A 331 41.66 26.70 -4.07
C ARG A 331 40.70 25.98 -5.02
N LEU A 332 40.77 26.26 -6.32
CA LEU A 332 39.98 25.57 -7.34
C LEU A 332 40.34 24.08 -7.40
N LEU A 333 41.64 23.76 -7.48
CA LEU A 333 42.13 22.38 -7.50
C LEU A 333 41.68 21.58 -6.27
N ALA A 334 41.79 22.15 -5.08
CA ALA A 334 41.29 21.51 -3.86
C ALA A 334 39.76 21.33 -3.86
N GLY A 335 39.03 22.26 -4.49
CA GLY A 335 37.58 22.16 -4.70
C GLY A 335 37.20 20.99 -5.62
N ILE A 336 37.90 20.86 -6.75
CA ILE A 336 37.74 19.76 -7.70
C ILE A 336 38.05 18.42 -7.02
N GLY A 337 39.19 18.33 -6.32
CA GLY A 337 39.58 17.12 -5.58
C GLY A 337 38.50 16.65 -4.60
N ARG A 338 38.03 17.53 -3.71
CA ARG A 338 36.94 17.20 -2.77
C ARG A 338 35.64 16.82 -3.47
N LYS A 339 35.34 17.43 -4.62
CA LYS A 339 34.13 17.11 -5.39
C LYS A 339 34.18 15.71 -5.97
N LEU A 340 35.31 15.33 -6.56
CA LEU A 340 35.53 13.99 -7.11
C LEU A 340 35.60 12.93 -6.01
N GLU A 341 36.27 13.22 -4.90
CA GLU A 341 36.33 12.34 -3.73
C GLU A 341 34.93 12.05 -3.16
N ARG A 342 34.11 13.09 -2.93
CA ARG A 342 32.72 12.92 -2.48
C ARG A 342 31.84 12.17 -3.47
N ARG A 343 32.19 12.20 -4.76
CA ARG A 343 31.53 11.41 -5.80
C ARG A 343 32.03 9.97 -5.84
N GLY A 344 33.13 9.64 -5.16
CA GLY A 344 33.63 8.28 -5.04
C GLY A 344 34.67 7.85 -6.06
N PHE A 345 35.35 8.80 -6.71
CA PHE A 345 36.45 8.46 -7.62
C PHE A 345 37.71 8.03 -6.84
N CYS A 346 38.53 7.18 -7.44
CA CYS A 346 39.75 6.71 -6.80
C CYS A 346 40.81 7.81 -6.66
N ALA A 347 41.62 7.72 -5.61
CA ALA A 347 42.62 8.73 -5.31
C ALA A 347 43.64 8.89 -6.45
N GLU A 348 44.03 7.79 -7.10
CA GLU A 348 44.95 7.80 -8.23
C GLU A 348 44.42 8.67 -9.39
N HIS A 349 43.18 8.43 -9.84
CA HIS A 349 42.55 9.24 -10.88
C HIS A 349 42.45 10.70 -10.47
N ILE A 350 42.05 10.98 -9.23
CA ILE A 350 41.96 12.35 -8.71
C ILE A 350 43.32 13.05 -8.79
N TYR A 351 44.40 12.43 -8.31
CA TYR A 351 45.73 13.03 -8.36
C TYR A 351 46.20 13.27 -9.79
N ARG A 352 45.99 12.30 -10.70
CA ARG A 352 46.34 12.44 -12.11
C ARG A 352 45.58 13.59 -12.77
N ILE A 353 44.26 13.69 -12.57
CA ILE A 353 43.41 14.77 -13.10
C ILE A 353 43.84 16.13 -12.55
N LEU A 354 44.11 16.23 -11.25
CA LEU A 354 44.55 17.49 -10.65
C LEU A 354 45.90 17.95 -11.21
N ASN A 355 46.79 17.01 -11.55
CA ASN A 355 48.06 17.32 -12.18
C ASN A 355 47.88 17.72 -13.65
N GLU A 356 47.00 17.04 -14.40
CA GLU A 356 46.65 17.42 -15.77
C GLU A 356 46.07 18.84 -15.81
N ILE A 357 45.10 19.16 -14.95
CA ILE A 357 44.51 20.49 -14.87
C ILE A 357 45.54 21.54 -14.45
N ARG A 358 46.45 21.20 -13.54
CA ARG A 358 47.55 22.09 -13.18
C ARG A 358 48.42 22.40 -14.39
N ASN A 359 48.75 21.41 -15.22
CA ASN A 359 49.62 21.62 -16.38
C ASN A 359 48.94 22.37 -17.54
N LEU A 360 47.60 22.49 -17.57
CA LEU A 360 46.89 23.34 -18.54
C LEU A 360 47.27 24.83 -18.42
N THR A 361 47.86 25.26 -17.30
CA THR A 361 48.43 26.61 -17.18
C THR A 361 49.75 26.77 -17.93
N ASP A 362 50.50 25.69 -18.11
CA ASP A 362 51.89 25.74 -18.55
C ASP A 362 52.04 25.63 -20.08
N GLU A 363 51.03 25.13 -20.79
CA GLU A 363 50.99 25.06 -22.27
C GLU A 363 50.48 26.34 -22.95
N ASN A 364 50.01 27.33 -22.18
CA ASN A 364 49.51 28.62 -22.69
C ASN A 364 50.45 29.81 -22.40
N ILE A 365 51.73 29.55 -22.08
CA ILE A 365 52.77 30.57 -21.83
C ILE A 365 53.77 30.60 -22.98
#